data_AF-A0A7W1L5Y2-F1
#
_entry.id   AF-A0A7W1L5Y2-F1
#
_cell.length_a   1.000
_cell.length_b   1.000
_cell.length_c   1.000
_cell.angle_alpha   90.00
_cell.angle_beta   90.00
_cell.angle_gamma   90.00
#
_symmetry.space_group_name_H-M   'P 1'
#
loop_
_entity.id
_entity.type
_entity.pdbx_description
1 polymer ?
#
loop_
_entity_poly.entity_id
_entity_poly.type
_entity_poly.pdbx_seq_one_letter_code
_entity_poly.pdbx_strand_id
1 'polypeptide(L)' 'RRNEGVSIWAARSTDIVASSPNAGESLFEPSNDKVYRHPTFFPMPDEVKYL' A
#
# COMPACT_ATOMS: atom_id res chain seq x y z
N ARG A 1 0.73 17.77 -14.20
CA ARG A 1 0.90 16.32 -14.53
C ARG A 1 0.24 15.38 -13.53
N ARG A 2 -0.22 15.82 -12.35
CA ARG A 2 -1.14 15.01 -11.55
C ARG A 2 -2.54 15.31 -12.09
N ASN A 3 -2.91 14.58 -13.15
CA ASN A 3 -4.33 14.40 -13.46
C ASN A 3 -4.96 13.95 -12.15
N GLU A 4 -5.83 14.78 -11.57
CA GLU A 4 -6.68 14.40 -10.45
C GLU A 4 -7.23 13.01 -10.75
N GLY A 5 -6.97 12.05 -9.87
CA GLY A 5 -7.26 10.65 -10.14
C GLY A 5 -8.77 10.44 -10.28
N VAL A 6 -9.29 10.50 -11.50
CA VAL A 6 -10.71 10.24 -11.80
C VAL A 6 -10.89 8.74 -11.98
N SER A 7 -10.86 7.98 -10.89
CA SER A 7 -11.18 6.54 -10.90
C SER A 7 -11.75 6.11 -9.56
N ILE A 8 -13.00 6.52 -9.29
CA ILE A 8 -13.77 6.03 -8.16
C ILE A 8 -14.61 4.84 -8.66
N TRP A 9 -14.47 3.70 -8.00
CA TRP A 9 -15.25 2.51 -8.28
C TRP A 9 -16.21 2.26 -7.12
N ALA A 10 -17.48 2.02 -7.43
CA ALA A 10 -18.51 1.68 -6.46
C ALA A 10 -19.00 0.25 -6.73
N ALA A 11 -19.17 -0.52 -5.67
CA ALA A 11 -19.80 -1.84 -5.69
C ALA A 11 -20.99 -1.84 -4.74
N ARG A 12 -21.97 -2.72 -4.96
CA ARG A 12 -23.11 -2.84 -4.05
C ARG A 12 -22.63 -3.39 -2.72
N SER A 13 -23.16 -2.87 -1.62
CA SER A 13 -22.80 -3.35 -0.28
C SER A 13 -23.14 -4.83 -0.08
N THR A 14 -24.15 -5.35 -0.79
CA THR A 14 -24.53 -6.77 -0.73
C THR A 14 -23.49 -7.70 -1.32
N ASP A 15 -22.59 -7.18 -2.15
CA ASP A 15 -21.56 -7.94 -2.84
C ASP A 15 -20.23 -7.96 -2.05
N ILE A 16 -20.16 -7.27 -0.90
CA ILE A 16 -18.98 -7.22 -0.02
C ILE A 16 -19.06 -8.38 0.97
N VAL A 17 -18.04 -9.24 0.95
CA VAL A 17 -17.92 -10.41 1.85
C VAL A 17 -16.56 -10.42 2.55
N ALA A 18 -16.53 -10.93 3.80
CA ALA A 18 -15.30 -11.14 4.54
C ALA A 18 -14.61 -12.45 4.09
N SER A 19 -13.29 -12.42 3.94
CA SER A 19 -12.51 -13.64 3.78
C SER A 19 -12.37 -14.38 5.11
N SER A 20 -12.15 -15.70 5.05
CA SER A 20 -11.80 -16.48 6.24
C SER A 20 -10.43 -16.03 6.78
N PRO A 21 -10.28 -15.80 8.11
CA PRO A 21 -8.99 -15.41 8.70
C PRO A 21 -7.85 -16.38 8.38
N ASN A 22 -8.17 -17.67 8.25
CA ASN A 22 -7.19 -18.74 7.97
C ASN A 22 -6.82 -18.81 6.48
N ALA A 23 -7.54 -18.13 5.59
CA ALA A 23 -7.26 -18.13 4.15
C ALA A 23 -6.28 -17.02 3.71
N GLY A 24 -5.78 -16.22 4.66
CA GLY A 24 -4.91 -15.06 4.37
C GLY A 24 -3.68 -15.42 3.53
N GLU A 25 -2.99 -16.51 3.86
CA GLU A 25 -1.77 -16.94 3.16
C GLU A 25 -2.02 -17.32 1.68
N SER A 26 -3.20 -17.83 1.35
CA SER A 26 -3.54 -18.21 -0.04
C SER A 26 -4.08 -17.03 -0.86
N LEU A 27 -4.50 -15.94 -0.20
CA LEU A 27 -5.15 -14.80 -0.84
C LEU A 27 -4.21 -13.59 -0.98
N PHE A 28 -3.19 -13.48 -0.13
CA PHE A 28 -2.32 -12.32 -0.05
C PHE A 28 -0.86 -12.73 0.08
N GLU A 29 -0.02 -12.14 -0.76
CA GLU A 29 1.44 -12.23 -0.60
C GLU A 29 1.88 -11.47 0.66
N PRO A 30 2.78 -12.02 1.49
CA PRO A 30 3.27 -11.35 2.68
C PRO A 30 3.92 -10.01 2.34
N SER A 31 3.59 -8.96 3.09
CA SER A 31 4.28 -7.66 2.97
C SER A 31 5.77 -7.75 3.35
N ASN A 32 6.19 -8.81 4.04
CA ASN A 32 7.59 -9.04 4.43
C ASN A 32 8.54 -9.24 3.23
N ASP A 33 8.04 -9.67 2.07
CA ASP A 33 8.87 -9.82 0.87
C ASP A 33 9.04 -8.51 0.08
N LYS A 34 8.37 -7.43 0.50
CA LYS A 34 8.51 -6.13 -0.13
C LYS A 34 9.66 -5.38 0.52
N VAL A 35 10.75 -5.22 -0.22
CA VAL A 35 11.86 -4.36 0.18
C VAL A 35 11.35 -2.95 0.47
N TYR A 36 11.43 -2.52 1.72
CA TYR A 36 11.16 -1.14 2.10
C TYR A 36 12.17 -0.24 1.39
N ARG A 37 11.71 0.61 0.47
CA ARG A 37 12.55 1.58 -0.21
C ARG A 37 12.38 2.93 0.46
N HIS A 38 13.47 3.45 1.05
CA HIS A 38 13.47 4.81 1.57
C HIS A 38 13.19 5.78 0.39
N PRO A 39 12.21 6.67 0.51
CA PRO A 39 11.87 7.60 -0.56
C PRO A 39 13.05 8.53 -0.87
N THR A 40 13.61 8.44 -2.08
CA THR A 40 14.76 9.25 -2.53
C THR A 40 14.36 10.65 -3.03
N PHE A 41 13.07 10.98 -2.99
CA PHE A 41 12.52 12.22 -3.56
C PHE A 41 12.49 13.39 -2.57
N PHE A 42 12.79 13.14 -1.29
CA PHE A 42 13.02 14.20 -0.32
C PHE A 42 14.52 14.40 -0.13
N PRO A 43 15.04 15.63 -0.29
CA PRO A 43 16.39 15.92 0.16
C PRO A 43 16.45 15.66 1.67
N MET A 44 17.34 14.77 2.08
CA MET A 44 17.57 14.50 3.49
C MET A 44 18.22 15.74 4.12
N PRO A 45 17.63 16.30 5.20
CA PRO A 45 18.27 17.41 5.89
C PRO A 45 19.65 16.99 6.44
N ASP A 46 20.64 17.88 6.38
CA ASP A 46 22.00 17.60 6.83
C ASP A 46 22.07 17.19 8.32
N GLU A 47 21.07 17.59 9.11
CA GLU A 47 20.93 17.29 10.54
C GLU A 47 20.66 15.80 10.84
N VAL A 48 20.28 14.99 9.84
CA VAL A 48 19.78 13.62 10.02
C VAL A 48 20.80 12.56 9.53
N LYS A 49 22.04 12.96 9.23
CA LYS A 49 23.05 12.14 8.52
C LYS A 49 23.57 10.88 9.23
N TYR A 50 23.15 10.62 10.47
CA TYR A 50 23.73 9.56 11.32
C TYR A 50 22.68 8.64 11.99
N LEU A 51 21.49 8.49 11.42
CA LEU A 51 20.51 7.49 11.86
C LEU A 51 20.81 6.10 11.28
#